data_AF-A0A4P7Z9F1-F1
#
_entry.id   AF-A0A4P7Z9F1-F1
#
_cell.length_a   1.000
_cell.length_b   1.000
_cell.length_c   1.000
_cell.angle_alpha   90.00
_cell.angle_beta   90.00
_cell.angle_gamma   90.00
#
_symmetry.space_group_name_H-M   'P 1'
#
loop_
_entity.id
_entity.type
_entity.pdbx_description
1 polymer ?
#
loop_
_entity_poly.entity_id
_entity_poly.type
_entity_poly.pdbx_seq_one_letter_code
_entity_poly.pdbx_strand_id
1 'polypeptide(L)'
;MEAVRTILDSAVPLVAALAVLCHLCWVGIRRSWDRVAGLDRLRQSVVPLKERQRAETEALADLTCRLEEAKGRLSAAEQRVGHLQRQIDAVDKEPPVFLHILGLPAGNRRAFRAEVQYDTAVATAARAAGKPVNPVWRYDNRVLVHALDLQSARREAEHVFPHKAGFKVFFHAPVP
;
A
#
# COMPACT_ATOMS: atom_id res chain seq x y z
N MET A 1 97.70 13.64 -50.19
CA MET A 1 97.50 13.56 -48.72
C MET A 1 96.57 14.66 -48.19
N GLU A 2 96.38 15.78 -48.89
CA GLU A 2 95.54 16.91 -48.42
C GLU A 2 94.04 16.73 -48.72
N ALA A 3 93.67 16.19 -49.88
CA ALA A 3 92.26 15.94 -50.25
C ALA A 3 91.55 14.90 -49.36
N VAL A 4 92.32 13.96 -48.78
CA VAL A 4 91.77 12.96 -47.86
C VAL A 4 91.51 13.57 -46.48
N ARG A 5 92.29 14.59 -46.07
CA ARG A 5 92.08 15.31 -44.80
C ARG A 5 90.85 16.22 -44.85
N THR A 6 90.61 16.91 -45.96
CA THR A 6 89.43 17.79 -46.12
C THR A 6 88.11 17.02 -46.22
N ILE A 7 88.12 15.81 -46.79
CA ILE A 7 86.96 14.91 -46.78
C ILE A 7 86.74 14.33 -45.38
N LEU A 8 87.81 14.01 -44.64
CA LEU A 8 87.68 13.58 -43.25
C LEU A 8 87.13 14.70 -42.35
N ASP A 9 87.66 15.92 -42.49
CA ASP A 9 87.28 17.08 -41.67
C ASP A 9 85.84 17.57 -41.94
N SER A 10 85.28 17.30 -43.13
CA SER A 10 83.87 17.60 -43.45
C SER A 10 82.91 16.46 -43.11
N ALA A 11 83.38 15.20 -43.05
CA ALA A 11 82.57 14.06 -42.66
C ALA A 11 82.31 14.00 -41.14
N VAL A 12 83.28 14.37 -40.31
CA VAL A 12 83.14 14.39 -38.83
C VAL A 12 81.97 15.26 -38.34
N PRO A 13 81.79 16.53 -38.76
CA PRO A 13 80.67 17.35 -38.29
C PRO A 13 79.31 16.84 -38.80
N LEU A 14 79.27 16.22 -39.98
CA LEU A 14 78.04 15.64 -40.53
C LEU A 14 77.62 14.38 -39.75
N VAL A 15 78.57 13.52 -39.41
CA VAL A 15 78.33 12.35 -38.55
C VAL A 15 77.90 12.78 -37.14
N ALA A 16 78.54 13.82 -36.59
CA ALA A 16 78.16 14.38 -35.29
C ALA A 16 76.75 14.97 -35.30
N ALA A 17 76.37 15.72 -36.34
CA ALA A 17 75.02 16.26 -36.49
C ALA A 17 73.96 15.16 -36.60
N LEU A 18 74.25 14.08 -37.35
CA LEU A 18 73.35 12.94 -37.50
C LEU A 18 73.22 12.14 -36.19
N ALA A 19 74.31 12.01 -35.43
CA ALA A 19 74.28 11.40 -34.10
C ALA A 19 73.44 12.23 -33.11
N VAL A 20 73.57 13.56 -33.11
CA VAL A 20 72.76 14.46 -32.28
C VAL A 20 71.28 14.38 -32.67
N LEU A 21 70.97 14.39 -33.97
CA LEU A 21 69.59 14.27 -34.45
C LEU A 21 68.97 12.93 -34.08
N CYS A 22 69.70 11.83 -34.23
CA CYS A 22 69.29 10.50 -33.78
C CYS A 22 69.05 10.46 -32.26
N HIS A 23 69.93 11.08 -31.47
CA HIS A 23 69.77 11.18 -30.02
C HIS A 23 68.54 12.00 -29.61
N LEU A 24 68.27 13.11 -30.29
CA LEU A 24 67.07 13.92 -30.06
C LEU A 24 65.79 13.19 -30.45
N CYS A 25 65.78 12.47 -31.58
CA CYS A 25 64.68 11.59 -31.96
C CYS A 25 64.45 10.51 -30.91
N TRP A 26 65.51 9.87 -30.41
CA TRP A 26 65.42 8.87 -29.33
C TRP A 26 64.84 9.45 -28.05
N VAL A 27 65.29 10.64 -27.62
CA VAL A 27 64.74 11.33 -26.43
C VAL A 27 63.28 11.71 -26.65
N GLY A 28 62.91 12.16 -27.85
CA GLY A 28 61.53 12.48 -28.21
C GLY A 28 60.61 11.26 -28.13
N ILE A 29 61.05 10.13 -28.68
CA ILE A 29 60.34 8.84 -28.60
C ILE A 29 60.23 8.40 -27.14
N ARG A 30 61.33 8.39 -26.38
CA ARG A 30 61.29 7.96 -24.97
C ARG A 30 60.32 8.79 -24.13
N ARG A 31 60.33 10.12 -24.31
CA ARG A 31 59.40 11.03 -23.61
C ARG A 31 57.95 10.82 -24.03
N SER A 32 57.68 10.49 -25.30
CA SER A 32 56.31 10.20 -25.74
C SER A 32 55.81 8.89 -25.15
N TRP A 33 56.65 7.86 -25.08
CA TRP A 33 56.32 6.59 -24.43
C TRP A 33 56.00 6.74 -22.94
N ASP A 34 56.79 7.53 -22.20
CA ASP A 34 56.51 7.79 -20.78
C ASP A 34 55.17 8.51 -20.57
N ARG A 35 54.81 9.44 -21.48
CA ARG A 35 53.50 10.12 -21.46
C ARG A 35 52.35 9.17 -21.78
N VAL A 36 52.51 8.30 -22.77
CA VAL A 36 51.49 7.29 -23.12
C VAL A 36 51.29 6.32 -21.97
N ALA A 37 52.37 5.84 -21.35
CA ALA A 37 52.29 4.98 -20.17
C ALA A 37 51.60 5.69 -18.98
N GLY A 38 51.83 6.99 -18.80
CA GLY A 38 51.12 7.80 -17.81
C GLY A 38 49.61 7.90 -18.08
N LEU A 39 49.23 8.12 -19.34
CA LEU A 39 47.83 8.14 -19.76
C LEU A 39 47.15 6.78 -19.60
N ASP A 40 47.85 5.69 -19.90
CA ASP A 40 47.32 4.33 -19.72
C ASP A 40 47.10 4.01 -18.24
N ARG A 41 48.00 4.43 -17.34
CA ARG A 41 47.80 4.31 -15.89
C ARG A 41 46.60 5.10 -15.40
N LEU A 42 46.43 6.33 -15.90
CA LEU A 42 45.25 7.14 -15.57
C LEU A 42 43.97 6.48 -16.09
N ARG A 43 43.98 5.98 -17.33
CA ARG A 43 42.84 5.24 -17.89
C ARG A 43 42.49 4.02 -17.04
N GLN A 44 43.49 3.25 -16.62
CA GLN A 44 43.29 2.10 -15.73
C GLN A 44 42.71 2.51 -14.36
N SER A 45 43.09 3.67 -13.82
CA SER A 45 42.51 4.18 -12.57
C SER A 45 41.07 4.70 -12.69
N VAL A 46 40.67 5.17 -13.89
CA VAL A 46 39.32 5.71 -14.14
C VAL A 46 38.29 4.61 -14.37
N VAL A 47 38.70 3.47 -14.95
CA VAL A 47 37.80 2.31 -15.17
C VAL A 47 37.05 1.87 -13.91
N PRO A 48 37.71 1.59 -12.76
CA PRO A 48 36.99 1.16 -11.56
C PRO A 48 36.09 2.25 -10.98
N LEU A 49 36.44 3.54 -11.16
CA LEU A 49 35.57 4.64 -10.75
C LEU A 49 34.30 4.71 -11.61
N LYS A 50 34.42 4.48 -12.92
CA LYS A 50 33.28 4.42 -13.82
C LYS A 50 32.38 3.22 -13.53
N GLU A 51 32.95 2.09 -13.17
CA GLU A 51 32.19 0.90 -12.74
C GLU A 51 31.46 1.15 -11.41
N ARG A 52 32.14 1.76 -10.43
CA ARG A 52 31.48 2.16 -9.17
C ARG A 52 30.34 3.14 -9.41
N GLN A 53 30.55 4.15 -10.25
CA GLN A 53 29.50 5.10 -10.59
C GLN A 53 28.29 4.40 -11.23
N ARG A 54 28.52 3.43 -12.12
CA ARG A 54 27.44 2.63 -12.71
C ARG A 54 26.69 1.82 -11.65
N ALA A 55 27.41 1.12 -10.77
CA ALA A 55 26.80 0.35 -9.70
C ALA A 55 25.98 1.24 -8.74
N GLU A 56 26.49 2.43 -8.40
CA GLU A 56 25.76 3.40 -7.59
C GLU A 56 24.51 3.92 -8.31
N THR A 57 24.59 4.19 -9.63
CA THR A 57 23.42 4.63 -10.40
C THR A 57 22.34 3.55 -10.51
N GLU A 58 22.74 2.29 -10.65
CA GLU A 58 21.83 1.14 -10.66
C GLU A 58 21.18 0.96 -9.28
N ALA A 59 21.97 1.05 -8.20
CA ALA A 59 21.43 0.99 -6.84
C ALA A 59 20.45 2.13 -6.54
N LEU A 60 20.72 3.35 -7.03
CA LEU A 60 19.78 4.47 -6.92
C LEU A 60 18.50 4.20 -7.71
N ALA A 61 18.59 3.67 -8.93
CA ALA A 61 17.43 3.31 -9.73
C ALA A 61 16.56 2.27 -9.00
N ASP A 62 17.16 1.22 -8.44
CA ASP A 62 16.46 0.21 -7.64
C ASP A 62 15.77 0.81 -6.41
N LEU A 63 16.45 1.70 -5.69
CA LEU A 63 15.87 2.40 -4.54
C LEU A 63 14.68 3.29 -4.94
N THR A 64 14.79 4.00 -6.06
CA THR A 64 13.68 4.82 -6.58
C THR A 64 12.48 3.95 -6.97
N CYS A 65 12.70 2.80 -7.60
CA CYS A 65 11.65 1.85 -7.94
C CYS A 65 10.92 1.36 -6.69
N ARG A 66 11.66 0.89 -5.68
CA ARG A 66 11.10 0.44 -4.39
C ARG A 66 10.34 1.54 -3.66
N LEU A 67 10.82 2.78 -3.74
CA LEU A 67 10.17 3.94 -3.15
C LEU A 67 8.83 4.24 -3.83
N GLU A 68 8.77 4.17 -5.16
CA GLU A 68 7.52 4.34 -5.90
C GLU A 68 6.53 3.20 -5.63
N GLU A 69 6.99 1.95 -5.53
CA GLU A 69 6.14 0.84 -5.09
C GLU A 69 5.58 1.06 -3.68
N ALA A 70 6.41 1.51 -2.74
CA ALA A 70 6.00 1.81 -1.38
C ALA A 70 4.97 2.95 -1.33
N LYS A 71 5.17 4.02 -2.11
CA LYS A 71 4.19 5.10 -2.28
C LYS A 71 2.86 4.59 -2.85
N GLY A 72 2.90 3.70 -3.84
CA GLY A 72 1.70 3.07 -4.39
C GLY A 72 0.93 2.24 -3.34
N ARG A 73 1.65 1.50 -2.49
CA ARG A 73 1.03 0.76 -1.37
C ARG A 73 0.44 1.68 -0.31
N LEU A 74 1.12 2.79 -0.01
CA LEU A 74 0.67 3.80 0.94
C LEU A 74 -0.63 4.46 0.45
N SER A 75 -0.67 4.94 -0.79
CA SER A 75 -1.86 5.58 -1.35
C SER A 75 -3.07 4.64 -1.39
N ALA A 76 -2.86 3.36 -1.74
CA ALA A 76 -3.90 2.34 -1.68
C ALA A 76 -4.38 2.05 -0.24
N ALA A 77 -3.50 2.16 0.75
CA ALA A 77 -3.87 2.05 2.15
C ALA A 77 -4.69 3.27 2.63
N GLU A 78 -4.26 4.49 2.27
CA GLU A 78 -4.97 5.73 2.59
C GLU A 78 -6.39 5.76 1.99
N GLN A 79 -6.55 5.31 0.74
CA GLN A 79 -7.88 5.18 0.12
C GLN A 79 -8.78 4.21 0.88
N ARG A 80 -8.24 3.07 1.34
CA ARG A 80 -8.98 2.08 2.14
C ARG A 80 -9.39 2.67 3.49
N VAL A 81 -8.48 3.40 4.16
CA VAL A 81 -8.79 4.09 5.42
C VAL A 81 -9.91 5.11 5.21
N GLY A 82 -9.83 5.92 4.14
CA GLY A 82 -10.89 6.87 3.81
C GLY A 82 -12.24 6.21 3.51
N HIS A 83 -12.24 5.05 2.85
CA HIS A 83 -13.45 4.28 2.61
C HIS A 83 -14.05 3.72 3.91
N LEU A 84 -13.21 3.13 4.77
CA LEU A 84 -13.63 2.62 6.08
C LEU A 84 -14.17 3.73 6.96
N GLN A 85 -13.53 4.91 6.98
CA GLN A 85 -14.04 6.05 7.74
C GLN A 85 -15.43 6.47 7.28
N ARG A 86 -15.69 6.51 5.96
CA ARG A 86 -17.04 6.80 5.45
C ARG A 86 -18.05 5.72 5.83
N GLN A 87 -17.64 4.47 5.91
CA GLN A 87 -18.50 3.38 6.37
C GLN A 87 -18.80 3.51 7.87
N ILE A 88 -17.80 3.86 8.68
CA ILE A 88 -17.98 4.13 10.11
C ILE A 88 -18.93 5.32 10.28
N ASP A 89 -18.68 6.43 9.59
CA ASP A 89 -19.54 7.62 9.66
C ASP A 89 -20.98 7.34 9.15
N ALA A 90 -21.15 6.37 8.24
CA ALA A 90 -22.46 5.93 7.80
C ALA A 90 -23.16 5.10 8.89
N VAL A 91 -22.45 4.13 9.49
CA VAL A 91 -22.97 3.31 10.59
C VAL A 91 -23.27 4.14 11.83
N ASP A 92 -22.44 5.13 12.17
CA ASP A 92 -22.67 6.04 13.30
C ASP A 92 -23.91 6.92 13.13
N LYS A 93 -24.32 7.17 11.87
CA LYS A 93 -25.57 7.88 11.55
C LYS A 93 -26.79 6.96 11.55
N GLU A 94 -26.59 5.65 11.39
CA GLU A 94 -27.69 4.70 11.47
C GLU A 94 -28.21 4.64 12.92
N PRO A 95 -29.54 4.65 13.13
CA PRO A 95 -30.09 4.52 14.46
C PRO A 95 -29.69 3.17 15.07
N PRO A 96 -29.49 3.11 16.41
CA PRO A 96 -29.13 1.86 17.07
C PRO A 96 -30.22 0.80 16.87
N VAL A 97 -29.83 -0.36 16.34
CA VAL A 97 -30.73 -1.52 16.18
C VAL A 97 -30.56 -2.43 17.39
N PHE A 98 -31.65 -2.67 18.13
CA PHE A 98 -31.61 -3.54 19.31
C PHE A 98 -31.97 -4.97 18.95
N LEU A 99 -31.12 -5.91 19.36
CA LEU A 99 -31.37 -7.34 19.22
C LEU A 99 -31.98 -7.90 20.51
N HIS A 100 -33.18 -8.47 20.40
CA HIS A 100 -33.87 -9.14 21.50
C HIS A 100 -33.86 -10.65 21.27
N ILE A 101 -33.25 -11.40 22.19
CA ILE A 101 -33.26 -12.86 22.14
C ILE A 101 -34.34 -13.35 23.11
N LEU A 102 -35.35 -14.02 22.58
CA LEU A 102 -36.47 -14.57 23.34
C LEU A 102 -36.34 -16.08 23.43
N GLY A 103 -36.52 -16.61 24.64
CA GLY A 103 -36.39 -18.03 24.94
C GLY A 103 -34.94 -18.51 25.06
N LEU A 104 -34.78 -19.78 25.42
CA LEU A 104 -33.49 -20.44 25.54
C LEU A 104 -33.22 -21.30 24.30
N PRO A 105 -32.00 -21.27 23.73
CA PRO A 105 -31.60 -22.20 22.68
C PRO A 105 -31.46 -23.61 23.28
N ALA A 106 -32.52 -24.41 23.21
CA ALA A 106 -32.55 -25.80 23.69
C ALA A 106 -32.90 -26.77 22.54
N GLY A 107 -32.50 -28.04 22.68
CA GLY A 107 -32.33 -28.99 21.56
C GLY A 107 -33.50 -29.20 20.57
N ASN A 108 -34.76 -28.99 20.99
CA ASN A 108 -35.92 -29.11 20.10
C ASN A 108 -36.50 -27.77 19.62
N ARG A 109 -35.86 -26.64 19.97
CA ARG A 109 -36.32 -25.29 19.62
C ARG A 109 -35.57 -24.77 18.41
N ARG A 110 -36.31 -24.21 17.44
CA ARG A 110 -35.78 -23.57 16.25
C ARG A 110 -35.70 -22.06 16.47
N ALA A 111 -34.78 -21.41 15.77
CA ALA A 111 -34.63 -19.97 15.80
C ALA A 111 -35.51 -19.33 14.72
N PHE A 112 -36.38 -18.40 15.14
CA PHE A 112 -37.22 -17.62 14.24
C PHE A 112 -36.78 -16.17 14.31
N ARG A 113 -36.44 -15.58 13.16
CA ARG A 113 -36.06 -14.18 13.05
C ARG A 113 -37.30 -13.33 12.78
N ALA A 114 -37.42 -12.23 13.49
CA ALA A 114 -38.47 -11.25 13.27
C ALA A 114 -37.93 -9.82 13.36
N GLU A 115 -38.59 -8.91 12.67
CA GLU A 115 -38.38 -7.48 12.79
C GLU A 115 -39.60 -6.85 13.44
N VAL A 116 -39.37 -5.92 14.35
CA VAL A 116 -40.44 -5.20 15.03
C VAL A 116 -40.37 -3.74 14.63
N GLN A 117 -41.42 -3.29 13.96
CA GLN A 117 -41.61 -1.88 13.60
C GLN A 117 -42.51 -1.21 14.61
N TYR A 118 -42.16 0.03 14.96
CA TYR A 118 -42.94 0.86 15.86
C TYR A 118 -43.85 1.80 15.08
N ASP A 119 -45.16 1.53 15.12
CA ASP A 119 -46.17 2.39 14.52
C ASP A 119 -46.48 3.56 15.46
N THR A 120 -45.98 4.74 15.11
CA THR A 120 -46.08 5.95 15.94
C THR A 120 -47.52 6.39 16.18
N ALA A 121 -48.44 6.13 15.24
CA ALA A 121 -49.85 6.53 15.36
C ALA A 121 -50.62 5.63 16.34
N VAL A 122 -50.38 4.32 16.30
CA VAL A 122 -50.99 3.37 17.25
C VAL A 122 -50.37 3.54 18.64
N ALA A 123 -49.07 3.82 18.69
CA ALA A 123 -48.34 4.07 19.91
C ALA A 123 -48.79 5.34 20.66
N THR A 124 -49.07 6.45 19.96
CA THR A 124 -49.55 7.68 20.60
C THR A 124 -50.93 7.46 21.22
N ALA A 125 -51.82 6.73 20.55
CA ALA A 125 -53.09 6.31 21.11
C ALA A 125 -52.92 5.40 22.35
N ALA A 126 -51.97 4.44 22.31
CA ALA A 126 -51.69 3.57 23.46
C ALA A 126 -51.11 4.31 24.67
N ARG A 127 -50.26 5.34 24.44
CA ARG A 127 -49.76 6.21 25.51
C ARG A 127 -50.85 7.10 26.09
N ALA A 128 -51.73 7.64 25.25
CA ALA A 128 -52.91 8.39 25.71
C ALA A 128 -53.83 7.52 26.58
N ALA A 129 -53.86 6.20 26.33
CA ALA A 129 -54.54 5.21 27.16
C ALA A 129 -53.72 4.73 28.38
N GLY A 130 -52.61 5.38 28.73
CA GLY A 130 -51.85 5.13 29.95
C GLY A 130 -50.91 3.93 29.92
N LYS A 131 -50.55 3.40 28.75
CA LYS A 131 -49.56 2.31 28.63
C LYS A 131 -48.17 2.88 28.32
N PRO A 132 -47.25 2.97 29.31
CA PRO A 132 -45.90 3.45 29.06
C PRO A 132 -45.12 2.42 28.22
N VAL A 133 -44.43 2.91 27.19
CA VAL A 133 -43.58 2.10 26.31
C VAL A 133 -42.13 2.46 26.59
N ASN A 134 -41.26 1.44 26.71
CA ASN A 134 -39.82 1.65 26.93
C ASN A 134 -39.22 2.46 25.76
N PRO A 135 -38.45 3.55 26.02
CA PRO A 135 -37.84 4.38 24.99
C PRO A 135 -36.93 3.61 24.01
N VAL A 136 -36.31 2.51 24.45
CA VAL A 136 -35.48 1.63 23.60
C VAL A 136 -36.27 1.06 22.42
N TRP A 137 -37.57 0.84 22.60
CA TRP A 137 -38.42 0.22 21.58
C TRP A 137 -38.93 1.19 20.52
N ARG A 138 -38.47 2.45 20.54
CA ARG A 138 -38.75 3.44 19.49
C ARG A 138 -37.84 3.31 18.28
N TYR A 139 -36.71 2.63 18.43
CA TYR A 139 -35.76 2.33 17.35
C TYR A 139 -36.12 1.02 16.65
N ASP A 140 -35.47 0.70 15.54
CA ASP A 140 -35.66 -0.57 14.88
C ASP A 140 -35.20 -1.72 15.79
N ASN A 141 -36.07 -2.72 15.97
CA ASN A 141 -35.79 -3.86 16.83
C ASN A 141 -35.75 -5.14 15.99
N ARG A 142 -34.70 -5.92 16.16
CA ARG A 142 -34.58 -7.28 15.61
C ARG A 142 -34.81 -8.27 16.73
N VAL A 143 -35.60 -9.29 16.48
CA VAL A 143 -35.99 -10.29 17.48
C VAL A 143 -35.60 -11.67 16.99
N LEU A 144 -34.93 -12.43 17.84
CA LEU A 144 -34.60 -13.84 17.62
C LEU A 144 -35.37 -14.66 18.65
N VAL A 145 -36.32 -15.47 18.20
CA VAL A 145 -37.19 -16.26 19.08
C VAL A 145 -36.84 -17.75 19.00
N HIS A 146 -36.52 -18.37 20.12
CA HIS A 146 -36.25 -19.80 20.23
C HIS A 146 -37.50 -20.56 20.70
N ALA A 147 -38.26 -21.10 19.74
CA ALA A 147 -39.53 -21.79 19.99
C ALA A 147 -39.65 -23.11 19.21
N LEU A 148 -40.65 -23.93 19.54
CA LEU A 148 -40.89 -25.22 18.88
C LEU A 148 -41.41 -25.06 17.44
N ASP A 149 -42.28 -24.07 17.24
CA ASP A 149 -42.95 -23.78 15.98
C ASP A 149 -43.18 -22.28 15.79
N LEU A 150 -43.54 -21.88 14.57
CA LEU A 150 -43.77 -20.46 14.22
C LEU A 150 -44.92 -19.85 15.02
N GLN A 151 -45.94 -20.63 15.37
CA GLN A 151 -47.08 -20.12 16.16
C GLN A 151 -46.67 -19.82 17.60
N SER A 152 -45.88 -20.69 18.24
CA SER A 152 -45.31 -20.38 19.56
C SER A 152 -44.38 -19.18 19.48
N ALA A 153 -43.56 -19.08 18.43
CA ALA A 153 -42.69 -17.93 18.23
C ALA A 153 -43.47 -16.61 18.11
N ARG A 154 -44.59 -16.62 17.36
CA ARG A 154 -45.51 -15.47 17.25
C ARG A 154 -46.12 -15.08 18.58
N ARG A 155 -46.54 -16.05 19.39
CA ARG A 155 -47.10 -15.78 20.72
C ARG A 155 -46.07 -15.18 21.68
N GLU A 156 -44.85 -15.71 21.69
CA GLU A 156 -43.76 -15.17 22.51
C GLU A 156 -43.39 -13.75 22.06
N ALA A 157 -43.30 -13.49 20.75
CA ALA A 157 -43.02 -12.15 20.24
C ALA A 157 -44.16 -11.15 20.52
N GLU A 158 -45.42 -11.54 20.35
CA GLU A 158 -46.59 -10.70 20.64
C GLU A 158 -46.73 -10.40 22.14
N HIS A 159 -46.26 -11.30 23.01
CA HIS A 159 -46.25 -11.05 24.46
C HIS A 159 -45.27 -9.94 24.83
N VAL A 160 -44.09 -9.92 24.22
CA VAL A 160 -43.04 -8.92 24.49
C VAL A 160 -43.30 -7.62 23.72
N PHE A 161 -43.76 -7.72 22.47
CA PHE A 161 -44.06 -6.61 21.57
C PHE A 161 -45.53 -6.62 21.15
N PRO A 162 -46.45 -6.23 22.05
CA PRO A 162 -47.88 -6.34 21.78
C PRO A 162 -48.34 -5.32 20.74
N HIS A 163 -49.17 -5.77 19.79
CA HIS A 163 -49.71 -4.92 18.74
C HIS A 163 -50.53 -3.74 19.28
N LYS A 164 -51.24 -3.97 20.39
CA LYS A 164 -52.02 -2.94 21.10
C LYS A 164 -51.17 -1.83 21.71
N ALA A 165 -49.84 -2.00 21.80
CA ALA A 165 -48.90 -0.95 22.21
C ALA A 165 -48.23 -0.25 21.03
N GLY A 166 -48.64 -0.56 19.79
CA GLY A 166 -48.13 0.05 18.56
C GLY A 166 -47.00 -0.73 17.88
N PHE A 167 -46.77 -1.99 18.24
CA PHE A 167 -45.73 -2.81 17.62
C PHE A 167 -46.28 -3.67 16.48
N LYS A 168 -45.53 -3.78 15.39
CA LYS A 168 -45.84 -4.71 14.29
C LYS A 168 -44.66 -5.66 14.15
N VAL A 169 -44.92 -6.95 14.39
CA VAL A 169 -43.91 -8.00 14.30
C VAL A 169 -43.99 -8.71 12.95
N PHE A 170 -42.93 -8.65 12.17
CA PHE A 170 -42.80 -9.31 10.87
C PHE A 170 -41.82 -10.48 11.00
N PHE A 171 -42.33 -11.70 10.85
CA PHE A 171 -41.48 -12.89 10.85
C PHE A 171 -40.89 -13.11 9.47
N HIS A 172 -39.57 -13.24 9.42
CA HIS A 172 -38.87 -13.65 8.21
C HIS A 172 -38.99 -15.15 8.02
N ALA A 173 -39.00 -15.59 6.77
CA ALA A 173 -38.91 -17.01 6.46
C ALA A 173 -37.65 -17.60 7.13
N PRO A 174 -37.68 -18.86 7.60
CA PRO A 174 -36.50 -19.49 8.16
C PRO A 174 -35.38 -19.47 7.13
N VAL A 175 -34.27 -18.82 7.47
CA VAL A 175 -33.03 -18.96 6.71
C VAL A 175 -32.53 -20.39 6.95
N PRO A 176 -32.24 -21.17 5.90
CA PRO A 176 -31.80 -22.56 6.01
C PRO A 176 -30.54 -22.73 6.87
#